data_AF-A0A017RU66-F1
#
_entry.id   AF-A0A017RU66-F1
#
_cell.length_a   1.000
_cell.length_b   1.000
_cell.length_c   1.000
_cell.angle_alpha   90.00
_cell.angle_beta   90.00
_cell.angle_gamma   90.00
#
_symmetry.space_group_name_H-M   'P 1'
#
loop_
_entity.id
_entity.type
_entity.pdbx_description
1 polymer ?
#
loop_
_entity_poly.entity_id
_entity_poly.type
_entity_poly.pdbx_seq_one_letter_code
_entity_poly.pdbx_strand_id
1 'polypeptide(L)'
;MKLTKFDMQIDDFMDYCESKDLSRKTMASYEATLKLFARYLYDELQIECATKVNDKIVRQYVLYLKERGKYTITADDTTRQINKPSNRGDLGKKISPATINNYIRNIKVFYNFLFDTKMIKTNTVKKVEFVKTERKPKEFISDNDFIRLIKSLNTTKGCIFSNVVKRYYGIIQ
;
A
#
# COMPACT_ATOMS: atom_id res chain seq x y z
N MET A 1 -13.75 -5.08 -16.65
CA MET A 1 -14.03 -3.74 -16.07
C MET A 1 -14.12 -2.75 -17.21
N LYS A 2 -15.11 -1.84 -17.19
CA LYS A 2 -15.21 -0.75 -18.18
C LYS A 2 -14.09 0.25 -17.90
N LEU A 3 -13.36 0.68 -18.94
CA LEU A 3 -12.35 1.74 -18.80
C LEU A 3 -13.06 3.07 -18.50
N THR A 4 -12.75 3.68 -17.36
CA THR A 4 -13.35 4.94 -16.93
C THR A 4 -12.41 6.12 -17.21
N LYS A 5 -12.94 7.34 -17.19
CA LYS A 5 -12.11 8.55 -17.23
C LYS A 5 -11.14 8.61 -16.04
N PHE A 6 -11.51 8.04 -14.90
CA PHE A 6 -10.64 7.92 -13.73
C PHE A 6 -9.42 7.07 -14.05
N ASP A 7 -9.58 5.95 -14.76
CA ASP A 7 -8.45 5.09 -15.15
C ASP A 7 -7.46 5.83 -16.03
N MET A 8 -7.94 6.61 -17.01
CA MET A 8 -7.07 7.46 -17.84
C MET A 8 -6.31 8.49 -17.00
N GLN A 9 -6.94 9.07 -15.99
CA GLN A 9 -6.27 10.00 -15.07
C GLN A 9 -5.24 9.31 -14.17
N ILE A 10 -5.42 8.03 -13.86
CA ILE A 10 -4.41 7.22 -13.17
C ILE A 10 -3.20 7.02 -14.08
N ASP A 11 -3.42 6.72 -15.37
CA ASP A 11 -2.35 6.52 -16.34
C ASP A 11 -1.52 7.82 -16.53
N ASP A 12 -2.18 8.97 -16.71
CA ASP A 12 -1.52 10.29 -16.73
C ASP A 12 -0.65 10.54 -15.47
N PHE A 13 -1.14 10.08 -14.32
CA PHE A 13 -0.41 10.19 -13.06
C PHE A 13 0.76 9.20 -12.97
N MET A 14 0.65 8.00 -13.54
CA MET A 14 1.76 7.05 -13.60
C MET A 14 2.89 7.58 -14.49
N ASP A 15 2.55 8.15 -15.65
CA ASP A 15 3.53 8.80 -16.55
C ASP A 15 4.23 9.97 -15.84
N TYR A 16 3.46 10.79 -15.12
CA TYR A 16 4.03 11.85 -14.28
C TYR A 16 4.97 11.28 -13.21
N CYS A 17 4.62 10.17 -12.56
CA CYS A 17 5.47 9.56 -11.55
C CYS A 17 6.77 9.00 -12.15
N GLU A 18 6.70 8.41 -13.34
CA GLU A 18 7.87 7.92 -14.07
C GLU A 18 8.80 9.07 -14.45
N SER A 19 8.26 10.20 -14.92
CA SER A 19 9.04 11.41 -15.23
C SER A 19 9.76 12.02 -14.01
N LYS A 20 9.37 11.61 -12.80
CA LYS A 20 9.99 12.01 -11.52
C LYS A 20 10.96 10.95 -10.98
N ASP A 21 11.28 9.93 -11.75
CA ASP A 21 12.15 8.81 -11.36
C ASP A 21 11.71 8.12 -10.06
N LEU A 22 10.39 8.05 -9.81
CA LEU A 22 9.86 7.34 -8.65
C LEU A 22 10.15 5.84 -8.78
N SER A 23 10.50 5.21 -7.66
CA SER A 23 10.77 3.78 -7.67
C SER A 23 9.54 2.98 -8.14
N ARG A 24 9.77 1.89 -8.88
CA ARG A 24 8.72 0.95 -9.30
C ARG A 24 7.82 0.50 -8.15
N LYS A 25 8.41 0.31 -6.95
CA LYS A 25 7.66 -0.08 -5.75
C LYS A 25 6.70 1.03 -5.28
N THR A 26 7.14 2.29 -5.37
CA THR A 26 6.30 3.44 -5.02
C THR A 26 5.15 3.57 -6.01
N MET A 27 5.43 3.53 -7.31
CA MET A 27 4.42 3.59 -8.37
C MET A 27 3.40 2.46 -8.25
N ALA A 28 3.85 1.22 -8.07
CA ALA A 28 2.96 0.07 -7.87
C ALA A 28 2.05 0.22 -6.64
N SER A 29 2.55 0.85 -5.56
CA SER A 29 1.72 1.12 -4.38
C SER A 29 0.65 2.18 -4.68
N TYR A 30 0.99 3.21 -5.45
CA TYR A 30 0.05 4.25 -5.87
C TYR A 30 -1.02 3.65 -6.78
N GLU A 31 -0.62 3.02 -7.88
CA GLU A 31 -1.51 2.42 -8.87
C GLU A 31 -2.49 1.43 -8.25
N ALA A 32 -2.00 0.47 -7.45
CA ALA A 32 -2.84 -0.52 -6.80
C ALA A 32 -3.89 0.11 -5.86
N THR A 33 -3.52 1.19 -5.18
CA THR A 33 -4.46 1.94 -4.33
C THR A 33 -5.51 2.65 -5.18
N LEU A 34 -5.07 3.35 -6.23
CA LEU A 34 -5.94 4.17 -7.06
C LEU A 34 -6.91 3.32 -7.87
N LYS A 35 -6.50 2.17 -8.39
CA LYS A 35 -7.41 1.23 -9.07
C LYS A 35 -8.47 0.66 -8.13
N LEU A 36 -8.11 0.33 -6.88
CA LEU A 36 -9.09 -0.09 -5.87
C LEU A 36 -10.05 1.05 -5.50
N PHE A 37 -9.58 2.29 -5.49
CA PHE A 37 -10.42 3.46 -5.23
C PHE A 37 -11.33 3.76 -6.42
N ALA A 38 -10.82 3.70 -7.65
CA ALA A 38 -11.60 3.85 -8.88
C ALA A 38 -12.73 2.82 -8.97
N ARG A 39 -12.43 1.55 -8.66
CA ARG A 39 -13.43 0.49 -8.60
C ARG A 39 -14.54 0.79 -7.59
N TYR A 40 -14.19 1.25 -6.38
CA TYR A 40 -15.18 1.68 -5.39
C TYR A 40 -16.05 2.83 -5.90
N LEU A 41 -15.43 3.87 -6.48
CA LEU A 41 -16.14 5.02 -7.01
C LEU A 41 -17.13 4.63 -8.10
N TYR A 42 -16.74 3.70 -8.97
CA TYR A 42 -17.60 3.18 -10.02
C TYR A 42 -18.72 2.31 -9.45
N ASP A 43 -18.37 1.23 -8.75
CA ASP A 43 -19.31 0.20 -8.30
C ASP A 43 -20.36 0.78 -7.32
N GLU A 44 -19.92 1.60 -6.35
CA GLU A 44 -20.79 2.08 -5.26
C GLU A 44 -21.43 3.45 -5.54
N LEU A 45 -20.76 4.32 -6.30
CA LEU A 45 -21.18 5.72 -6.46
C LEU A 45 -21.41 6.15 -7.93
N GLN A 46 -21.14 5.27 -8.90
CA GLN A 46 -21.22 5.58 -10.34
C GLN A 46 -20.40 6.82 -10.75
N ILE A 47 -19.28 7.04 -10.06
CA ILE A 47 -18.33 8.13 -10.33
C ILE A 47 -17.20 7.58 -11.21
N GLU A 48 -17.16 8.06 -12.44
CA GLU A 48 -16.14 7.67 -13.43
C GLU A 48 -15.01 8.71 -13.57
N CYS A 49 -15.00 9.81 -12.80
CA CYS A 49 -14.05 10.93 -13.01
C CYS A 49 -13.56 11.54 -11.70
N ALA A 50 -12.24 11.69 -11.55
CA ALA A 50 -11.62 12.20 -10.33
C ALA A 50 -12.03 13.64 -9.97
N THR A 51 -12.42 14.44 -10.96
CA THR A 51 -12.89 15.82 -10.74
C THR A 51 -14.21 15.90 -9.97
N LYS A 52 -14.98 14.80 -9.90
CA LYS A 52 -16.26 14.71 -9.16
C LYS A 52 -16.06 14.30 -7.70
N VAL A 53 -14.84 13.97 -7.29
CA VAL A 53 -14.54 13.50 -5.94
C VAL A 53 -14.19 14.68 -5.04
N ASN A 54 -14.77 14.68 -3.84
CA ASN A 54 -14.46 15.62 -2.77
C ASN A 54 -14.06 14.88 -1.50
N ASP A 55 -13.72 15.62 -0.44
CA ASP A 55 -13.31 15.05 0.84
C ASP A 55 -14.38 14.17 1.50
N LYS A 56 -15.68 14.47 1.30
CA LYS A 56 -16.78 13.64 1.82
C LYS A 56 -16.76 12.24 1.21
N ILE A 57 -16.54 12.15 -0.11
CA ILE A 57 -16.46 10.86 -0.82
C ILE A 57 -15.25 10.04 -0.32
N VAL A 58 -14.10 10.69 -0.10
CA VAL A 58 -12.93 10.00 0.46
C VAL A 58 -13.20 9.53 1.89
N ARG A 59 -13.92 10.29 2.71
CA ARG A 59 -14.35 9.86 4.05
C ARG A 59 -15.32 8.67 3.99
N GLN A 60 -16.25 8.65 3.04
CA GLN A 60 -17.13 7.49 2.78
C GLN A 60 -16.31 6.26 2.38
N TYR A 61 -15.31 6.42 1.52
CA TYR A 61 -14.39 5.34 1.17
C TYR A 61 -13.63 4.80 2.39
N VAL A 62 -13.19 5.67 3.30
CA VAL A 62 -12.54 5.25 4.56
C VAL A 62 -13.48 4.42 5.43
N LEU A 63 -14.77 4.76 5.50
CA LEU A 63 -15.78 3.97 6.22
C LEU A 63 -15.98 2.60 5.56
N TYR A 64 -16.16 2.60 4.24
CA TYR A 64 -16.26 1.37 3.44
C TYR A 64 -15.06 0.42 3.64
N LEU A 65 -13.84 0.96 3.67
CA LEU A 65 -12.62 0.17 3.93
C LEU A 65 -12.61 -0.49 5.32
N LYS A 66 -13.26 0.11 6.32
CA LYS A 66 -13.37 -0.48 7.66
C LYS A 66 -14.34 -1.67 7.68
N GLU A 67 -15.32 -1.68 6.80
CA GLU A 67 -16.39 -2.69 6.74
C GLU A 67 -16.05 -3.85 5.79
N ARG A 68 -15.52 -3.58 4.59
CA ARG A 68 -15.38 -4.57 3.51
C ARG A 68 -14.44 -5.75 3.79
N GLY A 69 -13.57 -5.66 4.79
CA GLY A 69 -12.56 -6.69 5.11
C GLY A 69 -11.44 -6.86 4.07
N LYS A 70 -10.41 -7.64 4.41
CA LYS A 70 -9.23 -7.89 3.55
C LYS A 70 -9.56 -8.84 2.39
N TYR A 71 -8.97 -8.58 1.22
CA TYR A 71 -9.02 -9.39 -0.01
C TYR A 71 -10.42 -9.74 -0.54
N THR A 72 -11.46 -9.08 -0.04
CA THR A 72 -12.84 -9.25 -0.53
C THR A 72 -13.02 -8.69 -1.93
N ILE A 73 -12.26 -7.64 -2.27
CA ILE A 73 -12.28 -6.98 -3.57
C ILE A 73 -10.85 -6.78 -4.06
N THR A 74 -10.65 -7.06 -5.34
CA THR A 74 -9.41 -6.85 -6.08
C THR A 74 -9.61 -5.72 -7.09
N ALA A 75 -8.54 -5.02 -7.47
CA ALA A 75 -8.62 -4.02 -8.54
C ALA A 75 -8.96 -4.68 -9.88
N ASP A 76 -8.35 -5.84 -10.14
CA ASP A 76 -8.58 -6.64 -11.34
C ASP A 76 -9.03 -8.06 -10.95
N ASP A 77 -10.08 -8.53 -11.61
CA ASP A 77 -10.67 -9.85 -11.43
C ASP A 77 -9.73 -10.96 -11.91
N THR A 78 -8.84 -10.69 -12.87
CA THR A 78 -7.83 -11.66 -13.31
C THR A 78 -6.84 -11.98 -12.19
N THR A 79 -6.37 -10.96 -11.46
CA THR A 79 -5.50 -11.14 -10.28
C THR A 79 -6.16 -11.96 -9.18
N ARG A 80 -7.50 -11.91 -9.08
CA ARG A 80 -8.24 -12.73 -8.11
C ARG A 80 -8.10 -14.22 -8.44
N GLN A 81 -8.16 -14.58 -9.72
CA GLN A 81 -8.02 -15.96 -10.17
C GLN A 81 -6.59 -16.49 -9.96
N ILE A 82 -5.58 -15.66 -10.22
CA ILE A 82 -4.17 -16.02 -10.07
C ILE A 82 -3.80 -16.19 -8.59
N ASN A 83 -4.13 -15.20 -7.75
CA ASN A 83 -3.67 -15.17 -6.35
C ASN A 83 -4.53 -16.01 -5.40
N LYS A 84 -5.67 -16.57 -5.87
CA LYS A 84 -6.61 -17.40 -5.11
C LYS A 84 -6.79 -16.94 -3.65
N PRO A 85 -7.29 -15.71 -3.42
CA PRO A 85 -7.38 -15.12 -2.08
C PRO A 85 -8.29 -15.91 -1.13
N SER A 86 -9.17 -16.78 -1.67
CA SER A 86 -9.97 -17.76 -0.92
C SER A 86 -9.14 -18.64 0.02
N ASN A 87 -7.88 -18.89 -0.31
CA ASN A 87 -7.02 -19.79 0.46
C ASN A 87 -6.30 -19.08 1.62
N ARG A 88 -6.51 -17.77 1.80
CA ARG A 88 -5.87 -16.99 2.86
C ARG A 88 -6.65 -17.07 4.17
N GLY A 89 -5.99 -17.49 5.24
CA GLY A 89 -6.57 -17.50 6.60
C GLY A 89 -6.86 -16.11 7.18
N ASP A 90 -6.48 -15.02 6.50
CA ASP A 90 -6.84 -13.65 6.88
C ASP A 90 -7.83 -12.96 5.92
N LEU A 91 -8.45 -13.72 5.01
CA LEU A 91 -9.56 -13.26 4.19
C LEU A 91 -10.71 -12.73 5.06
N GLY A 92 -11.30 -11.60 4.66
CA GLY A 92 -12.43 -10.99 5.36
C GLY A 92 -12.09 -10.32 6.69
N LYS A 93 -10.88 -10.50 7.24
CA LYS A 93 -10.45 -9.81 8.47
C LYS A 93 -10.43 -8.29 8.26
N LYS A 94 -10.54 -7.51 9.34
CA LYS A 94 -10.50 -6.04 9.26
C LYS A 94 -9.18 -5.54 8.66
N ILE A 95 -9.29 -4.51 7.82
CA ILE A 95 -8.13 -3.78 7.30
C ILE A 95 -7.54 -2.96 8.44
N SER A 96 -6.21 -2.99 8.57
CA SER A 96 -5.54 -2.26 9.66
C SER A 96 -5.63 -0.74 9.46
N PRO A 97 -5.70 0.07 10.53
CA PRO A 97 -5.66 1.53 10.42
C PRO A 97 -4.44 2.06 9.67
N ALA A 98 -3.28 1.41 9.83
CA ALA A 98 -2.06 1.74 9.10
C ALA A 98 -2.20 1.56 7.58
N THR A 99 -2.86 0.47 7.15
CA THR A 99 -3.15 0.22 5.73
C THR A 99 -4.14 1.25 5.18
N ILE A 100 -5.20 1.58 5.92
CA ILE A 100 -6.15 2.62 5.53
C ILE A 100 -5.44 3.98 5.37
N ASN A 101 -4.56 4.33 6.30
CA ASN A 101 -3.77 5.56 6.21
C ASN A 101 -2.81 5.56 5.01
N ASN A 102 -2.28 4.39 4.63
CA ASN A 102 -1.52 4.28 3.39
C ASN A 102 -2.39 4.58 2.16
N TYR A 103 -3.62 4.06 2.13
CA TYR A 103 -4.55 4.40 1.05
C TYR A 103 -4.89 5.89 1.01
N ILE A 104 -5.20 6.51 2.16
CA ILE A 104 -5.46 7.96 2.24
C ILE A 104 -4.23 8.75 1.72
N ARG A 105 -3.02 8.35 2.12
CA ARG A 105 -1.78 9.01 1.66
C ARG A 105 -1.65 8.97 0.15
N ASN A 106 -1.79 7.78 -0.44
CA ASN A 106 -1.65 7.59 -1.88
C ASN A 106 -2.73 8.35 -2.66
N ILE A 107 -3.98 8.36 -2.18
CA ILE A 107 -5.07 9.17 -2.74
C ILE A 107 -4.70 10.66 -2.67
N LYS A 108 -4.20 11.16 -1.52
CA LYS A 108 -3.78 12.56 -1.40
C LYS A 108 -2.68 12.94 -2.40
N VAL A 109 -1.69 12.06 -2.62
CA VAL A 109 -0.63 12.31 -3.61
C VAL A 109 -1.21 12.48 -5.01
N PHE A 110 -2.15 11.62 -5.40
CA PHE A 110 -2.84 11.73 -6.69
C PHE A 110 -3.64 13.04 -6.83
N TYR A 111 -4.41 13.43 -5.82
CA TYR A 111 -5.15 14.70 -5.87
C TYR A 111 -4.25 15.94 -5.78
N ASN A 112 -3.04 15.82 -5.24
CA ASN A 112 -2.03 16.87 -5.35
C ASN A 112 -1.58 17.02 -6.80
N PHE A 113 -1.23 15.91 -7.46
CA PHE A 113 -0.91 15.91 -8.89
C PHE A 113 -2.02 16.57 -9.74
N LEU A 114 -3.27 16.15 -9.57
CA LEU A 114 -4.41 16.73 -10.33
C LEU A 114 -4.56 18.24 -10.12
N PHE A 115 -4.21 18.74 -8.93
CA PHE A 115 -4.27 20.16 -8.61
C PHE A 115 -3.08 20.92 -9.22
N ASP A 116 -1.89 20.33 -9.16
CA ASP A 116 -0.66 20.92 -9.68
C ASP A 116 -0.72 21.03 -11.22
N THR A 117 -1.27 20.02 -11.89
CA THR A 117 -1.52 20.01 -13.35
C THR A 117 -2.79 20.75 -13.77
N LYS A 118 -3.48 21.41 -12.85
CA LYS A 118 -4.71 22.20 -13.09
C LYS A 118 -5.90 21.40 -13.64
N MET A 119 -5.89 20.08 -13.53
CA MET A 119 -7.06 19.23 -13.84
C MET A 119 -8.23 19.47 -12.87
N ILE A 120 -7.93 19.86 -11.63
CA ILE A 120 -8.92 20.33 -10.65
C ILE A 120 -8.59 21.74 -10.17
N LYS A 121 -9.63 22.54 -9.94
CA LYS A 121 -9.48 23.93 -9.44
C LYS A 121 -9.15 24.01 -7.96
N THR A 122 -9.67 23.08 -7.16
CA THR A 122 -9.49 23.03 -5.71
C THR A 122 -9.26 21.60 -5.26
N ASN A 123 -8.38 21.41 -4.27
CA ASN A 123 -8.09 20.10 -3.70
C ASN A 123 -8.69 20.01 -2.29
N THR A 124 -9.93 19.56 -2.20
CA THR A 124 -10.63 19.34 -0.91
C THR A 124 -10.10 18.11 -0.16
N VAL A 125 -9.58 17.11 -0.89
CA VAL A 125 -9.06 15.84 -0.36
C VAL A 125 -7.90 16.04 0.61
N LYS A 126 -7.14 17.15 0.51
CA LYS A 126 -6.13 17.55 1.51
C LYS A 126 -6.67 17.57 2.95
N LYS A 127 -7.95 17.92 3.15
CA LYS A 127 -8.64 18.02 4.47
C LYS A 127 -9.00 16.67 5.10
N VAL A 128 -8.84 15.56 4.38
CA VAL A 128 -9.19 14.23 4.90
C VAL A 128 -8.18 13.83 5.97
N GLU A 129 -8.64 13.61 7.19
CA GLU A 129 -7.75 13.22 8.30
C GLU A 129 -7.39 11.74 8.25
N PHE A 130 -6.21 11.43 8.78
CA PHE A 130 -5.78 10.04 8.97
C PHE A 130 -6.54 9.38 10.11
N VAL A 131 -6.76 8.07 10.00
CA VAL A 131 -7.34 7.26 11.08
C VAL A 131 -6.32 7.12 12.21
N LYS A 132 -6.75 7.35 13.45
CA LYS A 132 -5.90 7.18 14.64
C LYS A 132 -5.31 5.77 14.65
N THR A 133 -4.00 5.69 14.84
CA THR A 133 -3.24 4.43 14.85
C THR A 133 -2.33 4.42 16.06
N GLU A 134 -2.40 3.37 16.87
CA GLU A 134 -1.44 3.13 17.94
C GLU A 134 -0.14 2.60 17.36
N ARG A 135 1.00 3.18 17.77
CA ARG A 135 2.30 2.65 17.40
C ARG A 135 2.56 1.41 18.24
N LYS A 136 2.58 0.24 17.59
CA LYS A 136 3.11 -0.97 18.22
C LYS A 136 4.64 -0.87 18.25
N PRO A 137 5.28 -0.92 19.43
CA PRO A 137 6.73 -1.00 19.49
C PRO A 137 7.18 -2.25 18.76
N LYS A 138 8.30 -2.17 18.04
CA LYS A 138 8.93 -3.37 17.49
C LYS A 138 9.61 -4.08 18.66
N GLU A 139 9.29 -5.35 18.85
CA GLU A 139 9.97 -6.18 19.84
C GLU A 139 11.45 -6.33 19.44
N PHE A 140 12.32 -6.29 20.44
CA PHE A 140 13.74 -6.55 20.25
C PHE A 140 13.97 -8.06 20.19
N ILE A 141 14.92 -8.49 19.36
CA ILE A 141 15.37 -9.87 19.37
C ILE A 141 16.20 -10.12 20.64
N SER A 142 15.93 -11.22 21.35
CA SER A 142 16.76 -11.60 22.50
C SER A 142 18.13 -12.10 22.03
N ASP A 143 19.15 -12.02 22.88
CA ASP A 143 20.49 -12.54 22.54
C ASP A 143 20.44 -14.02 22.15
N ASN A 144 19.60 -14.81 22.83
CA ASN A 144 19.41 -16.22 22.53
C ASN A 144 18.77 -16.44 21.15
N ASP A 145 17.75 -15.66 20.81
CA ASP A 145 17.10 -15.75 19.50
C ASP A 145 18.03 -15.25 18.38
N PHE A 146 18.85 -14.24 18.67
CA PHE A 146 19.86 -13.75 17.75
C PHE A 146 20.93 -14.82 17.50
N ILE A 147 21.45 -15.47 18.55
CA ILE A 147 22.40 -16.58 18.43
C ILE A 147 21.80 -17.73 17.61
N ARG A 148 20.53 -18.09 17.87
CA ARG A 148 19.81 -19.12 17.10
C ARG A 148 19.67 -18.73 15.63
N LEU A 149 19.31 -17.47 15.35
CA LEU A 149 19.23 -16.94 13.99
C LEU A 149 20.58 -17.09 13.27
N ILE A 150 21.68 -16.62 13.88
CA ILE A 150 23.02 -16.71 13.30
C ILE A 150 23.43 -18.17 13.02
N LYS A 151 23.18 -19.09 13.97
CA LYS A 151 23.46 -20.52 13.79
C LYS A 151 22.63 -21.17 12.68
N SER A 152 21.43 -20.66 12.40
CA SER A 152 20.57 -21.18 11.33
C SER A 152 20.95 -20.71 9.93
N LEU A 153 21.83 -19.72 9.81
CA LEU A 153 22.32 -19.24 8.52
C LEU A 153 23.28 -20.28 7.92
N ASN A 154 22.96 -20.76 6.71
CA ASN A 154 23.75 -21.77 6.01
C ASN A 154 25.09 -21.17 5.56
N THR A 155 26.17 -21.47 6.28
CA THR A 155 27.51 -20.91 6.07
C THR A 155 28.24 -21.48 4.85
N THR A 156 27.72 -22.55 4.25
CA THR A 156 28.36 -23.28 3.15
C THR A 156 28.39 -22.51 1.81
N LYS A 157 27.60 -21.42 1.66
CA LYS A 157 27.62 -20.54 0.47
C LYS A 157 28.12 -19.11 0.75
N GLY A 158 28.67 -18.84 1.93
CA GLY A 158 29.05 -17.49 2.33
C GLY A 158 30.42 -17.42 2.99
N CYS A 159 31.48 -17.38 2.18
CA CYS A 159 32.88 -17.16 2.61
C CYS A 159 33.14 -15.83 3.35
N ILE A 160 32.11 -15.06 3.72
CA ILE A 160 32.25 -13.71 4.32
C ILE A 160 31.69 -13.66 5.75
N PHE A 161 30.72 -14.52 6.12
CA PHE A 161 30.07 -14.44 7.45
C PHE A 161 30.85 -15.07 8.60
N SER A 162 31.68 -16.07 8.31
CA SER A 162 32.52 -16.76 9.32
C SER A 162 33.48 -15.79 10.04
N ASN A 163 34.04 -14.81 9.34
CA ASN A 163 35.06 -13.91 9.87
C ASN A 163 34.49 -12.82 10.80
N VAL A 164 33.24 -12.40 10.62
CA VAL A 164 32.62 -11.36 11.46
C VAL A 164 32.24 -11.93 12.83
N VAL A 165 31.66 -13.13 12.87
CA VAL A 165 31.25 -13.77 14.13
C VAL A 165 32.47 -14.14 14.98
N LYS A 166 33.54 -14.65 14.38
CA LYS A 166 34.81 -14.95 15.09
C LYS A 166 35.50 -13.71 15.64
N ARG A 167 35.41 -12.56 14.95
CA ARG A 167 36.07 -11.31 15.35
C ARG A 167 35.33 -10.56 16.46
N TYR A 168 34.02 -10.73 16.58
CA TYR A 168 33.20 -10.04 17.58
C TYR A 168 32.93 -10.85 18.86
N TYR A 169 32.93 -12.18 18.78
CA TYR A 169 32.60 -13.04 19.93
C TYR A 169 33.76 -13.89 20.46
N GLY A 170 35.01 -13.50 20.17
CA GLY A 170 36.24 -14.03 20.78
C GLY A 170 36.07 -15.42 21.38
N ILE A 171 36.07 -16.44 20.52
CA ILE A 171 35.89 -17.84 20.94
C ILE A 171 36.95 -18.12 22.00
N ILE A 172 36.47 -18.25 23.24
CA ILE A 172 37.16 -18.79 24.40
C ILE A 172 37.76 -20.13 23.97
N GLN A 173 39.09 -20.21 23.99
CA GLN A 173 39.80 -21.49 23.98
C GLN A 173 39.62 -22.19 25.33
#